data_AF-A0A966YXL7-F1
#
_entry.id   AF-A0A966YXL7-F1
#
_cell.length_a   1.000
_cell.length_b   1.000
_cell.length_c   1.000
_cell.angle_alpha   90.00
_cell.angle_beta   90.00
_cell.angle_gamma   90.00
#
_symmetry.space_group_name_H-M   'P 1'
#
loop_
_entity.id
_entity.type
_entity.pdbx_description
1 polymer ?
#
loop_
_entity_poly.entity_id
_entity_poly.type
_entity_poly.pdbx_seq_one_letter_code
_entity_poly.pdbx_strand_id
1 'polypeptide(L)'
;MKAFTRLPGALSLFGAMIAVSIMVAVALAPVVSAHSDFEGSEPAADAVLVEPLDSITLRFATPVIGEGSSVVAVAETSGVAAQGELAAESDTNWLAVFTPPLQGDLFRIVYAFRAEDGHLIEGEFALNAVAATTTTVVTTTTTVADDVEGTLAVSEPVETTSTTEVSSTSQPGDVDAGAPPPTSRPSSSSGIDTANHISRLAQNLLGMTVVGYLVFAIACWRREDILPAPRVSIALGVVIALAGLLEIATIGRQLDITFGDALSHQLSRSPLITTCAAAVLAIAALSVLTGQVTSRSSFRALLVIPCLGLLVAPTFDGHTVSMGPRLLHALSDVVHMGSTSMWIGSVIGLAVVARTDRQQLSAVAQRTAKALMGTVAAVVLSGVVMTFIIIDDLSSLTDSTWGRILIVKVVTVLIAGLIGAVHHWSVVPRLASRDVQTTFQRSVTIELGVLIAVIAVSSWLVVAMP
;
A
#
# COMPACT_ATOMS: atom_id res chain seq x y z
N MET A 1 -27.37 -32.91 41.13
CA MET A 1 -26.02 -32.34 41.30
C MET A 1 -25.16 -32.76 40.10
N LYS A 2 -24.29 -31.83 39.69
CA LYS A 2 -23.42 -31.70 38.50
C LYS A 2 -22.78 -32.95 37.84
N ALA A 3 -22.38 -32.70 36.58
CA ALA A 3 -21.45 -33.41 35.67
C ALA A 3 -22.16 -34.36 34.69
N PHE A 4 -22.06 -34.28 33.36
CA PHE A 4 -21.02 -33.81 32.45
C PHE A 4 -21.67 -33.31 31.14
N THR A 5 -21.41 -32.07 30.74
CA THR A 5 -21.35 -31.68 29.32
C THR A 5 -20.28 -30.61 29.17
N ARG A 6 -19.02 -31.04 29.32
CA ARG A 6 -17.88 -30.24 28.83
C ARG A 6 -18.03 -30.15 27.31
N LEU A 7 -18.30 -28.95 26.79
CA LEU A 7 -18.13 -28.69 25.36
C LEU A 7 -16.67 -29.04 24.98
N PRO A 8 -16.44 -29.68 23.81
CA PRO A 8 -15.14 -30.22 23.45
C PRO A 8 -14.10 -29.10 23.31
N GLY A 9 -12.90 -29.35 23.82
CA GLY A 9 -11.74 -28.44 23.78
C GLY A 9 -11.30 -27.96 22.39
N ALA A 10 -11.95 -28.45 21.33
CA ALA A 10 -11.80 -27.93 19.98
C ALA A 10 -12.14 -26.43 19.90
N LEU A 11 -13.23 -25.95 20.52
CA LEU A 11 -13.60 -24.52 20.46
C LEU A 11 -12.59 -23.60 21.17
N SER A 12 -11.96 -24.06 22.26
CA SER A 12 -10.90 -23.30 22.95
C SER A 12 -9.59 -23.32 22.18
N LEU A 13 -9.29 -24.40 21.46
CA LEU A 13 -8.15 -24.46 20.54
C LEU A 13 -8.32 -23.48 19.38
N PHE A 14 -9.52 -23.39 18.78
CA PHE A 14 -9.77 -22.47 17.67
C PHE A 14 -9.70 -21.00 18.08
N GLY A 15 -10.23 -20.63 19.25
CA GLY A 15 -10.07 -19.27 19.79
C GLY A 15 -8.60 -18.93 20.09
N ALA A 16 -7.84 -19.89 20.62
CA ALA A 16 -6.40 -19.73 20.82
C ALA A 16 -5.65 -19.59 19.50
N MET A 17 -6.03 -20.34 18.45
CA MET A 17 -5.42 -20.21 17.12
C MET A 17 -5.68 -18.83 16.50
N ILE A 18 -6.88 -18.26 16.63
CA ILE A 18 -7.16 -16.89 16.17
C ILE A 18 -6.30 -15.89 16.91
N ALA A 19 -6.25 -15.98 18.24
CA ALA A 19 -5.45 -15.08 19.06
C ALA A 19 -3.96 -15.20 18.71
N VAL A 20 -3.46 -16.42 18.48
CA VAL A 20 -2.09 -16.67 18.04
C VAL A 20 -1.85 -16.13 16.64
N SER A 21 -2.75 -16.32 15.67
CA SER A 21 -2.61 -15.75 14.32
C SER A 21 -2.57 -14.22 14.37
N ILE A 22 -3.46 -13.58 15.14
CA ILE A 22 -3.44 -12.12 15.34
C ILE A 22 -2.15 -11.69 16.04
N MET A 23 -1.72 -12.40 17.08
CA MET A 23 -0.51 -12.08 17.83
C MET A 23 0.76 -12.28 17.00
N VAL A 24 0.82 -13.33 16.17
CA VAL A 24 1.90 -13.59 15.23
C VAL A 24 1.91 -12.51 14.15
N ALA A 25 0.75 -12.12 13.63
CA ALA A 25 0.65 -11.03 12.66
C ALA A 25 1.11 -9.70 13.28
N VAL A 26 0.74 -9.41 14.53
CA VAL A 26 1.20 -8.22 15.27
C VAL A 26 2.68 -8.30 15.65
N ALA A 27 3.21 -9.48 15.97
CA ALA A 27 4.62 -9.68 16.36
C ALA A 27 5.58 -9.74 15.17
N LEU A 28 5.08 -10.16 14.01
CA LEU A 28 5.79 -10.11 12.72
C LEU A 28 5.53 -8.80 11.98
N ALA A 29 4.63 -7.94 12.48
CA ALA A 29 4.51 -6.58 11.97
C ALA A 29 5.87 -5.91 12.24
N PRO A 30 6.62 -5.53 11.19
CA PRO A 30 7.78 -4.68 11.43
C PRO A 30 7.30 -3.44 12.18
N VAL A 31 8.15 -2.90 13.07
CA VAL A 31 8.01 -1.49 13.46
C VAL A 31 7.87 -0.75 12.13
N VAL A 32 6.79 -0.01 11.94
CA VAL A 32 6.57 0.81 10.74
C VAL A 32 7.69 1.87 10.72
N SER A 33 8.83 1.43 10.24
CA SER A 33 9.89 2.21 9.64
C SER A 33 9.48 2.23 8.19
N ALA A 34 9.34 3.42 7.62
CA ALA A 34 9.27 3.57 6.18
C ALA A 34 10.55 2.92 5.61
N HIS A 35 10.47 1.68 5.15
CA HIS A 35 11.41 1.16 4.18
C HIS A 35 11.06 1.93 2.92
N SER A 36 11.68 3.09 2.76
CA SER A 36 11.45 3.96 1.63
C SER A 36 11.82 3.21 0.37
N ASP A 37 10.98 3.23 -0.65
CA ASP A 37 11.32 2.82 -2.03
C ASP A 37 12.49 3.65 -2.61
N PHE A 38 13.12 4.51 -1.82
CA PHE A 38 14.33 5.24 -2.12
C PHE A 38 15.57 4.37 -1.83
N GLU A 39 16.36 4.10 -2.88
CA GLU A 39 17.60 3.32 -2.79
C GLU A 39 18.80 4.19 -2.42
N GLY A 40 18.74 5.49 -2.71
CA GLY A 40 19.79 6.44 -2.36
C GLY A 40 19.92 7.58 -3.37
N SER A 41 20.93 8.42 -3.16
CA SER A 41 21.24 9.55 -4.02
C SER A 41 22.71 9.58 -4.43
N GLU A 42 23.00 10.35 -5.47
CA GLU A 42 24.34 10.80 -5.83
C GLU A 42 24.33 12.33 -6.01
N PRO A 43 25.08 13.10 -5.20
CA PRO A 43 25.93 12.66 -4.09
C PRO A 43 25.17 11.91 -2.97
N ALA A 44 25.89 11.02 -2.29
CA ALA A 44 25.32 10.20 -1.22
C ALA A 44 24.87 11.06 -0.02
N ALA A 45 23.88 10.58 0.72
CA ALA A 45 23.45 11.22 1.96
C ALA A 45 24.64 11.48 2.91
N ASP A 46 24.60 12.64 3.57
CA ASP A 46 25.63 13.16 4.46
C ASP A 46 27.01 13.42 3.81
N ALA A 47 27.08 13.42 2.48
CA ALA A 47 28.30 13.76 1.77
C ALA A 47 28.73 15.22 2.03
N VAL A 48 30.04 15.41 2.14
CA VAL A 48 30.69 16.72 2.23
C VAL A 48 31.22 17.07 0.85
N LEU A 49 30.67 18.13 0.27
CA LEU A 49 31.01 18.63 -1.05
C LEU A 49 31.93 19.83 -0.93
N VAL A 50 33.03 19.79 -1.68
CA VAL A 50 34.01 20.88 -1.77
C VAL A 50 33.79 21.78 -2.99
N GLU A 51 32.91 21.35 -3.90
CA GLU A 51 32.49 22.08 -5.09
C GLU A 51 31.00 22.44 -4.99
N PRO A 52 30.53 23.49 -5.70
CA PRO A 52 29.11 23.84 -5.75
C PRO A 52 28.27 22.69 -6.31
N LEU A 53 27.16 22.39 -5.66
CA LEU A 53 26.24 21.33 -6.06
C LEU A 53 25.23 21.85 -7.08
N ASP A 54 25.39 21.46 -8.33
CA ASP A 54 24.51 21.82 -9.44
C ASP A 54 23.36 20.83 -9.65
N SER A 55 23.53 19.57 -9.25
CA SER A 55 22.52 18.54 -9.44
C SER A 55 22.62 17.39 -8.44
N ILE A 56 21.50 16.68 -8.24
CA ILE A 56 21.41 15.46 -7.43
C ILE A 56 20.65 14.41 -8.23
N THR A 57 21.20 13.20 -8.34
CA THR A 57 20.48 12.03 -8.84
C THR A 57 19.86 11.27 -7.67
N LEU A 58 18.55 11.00 -7.73
CA LEU A 58 17.81 10.16 -6.77
C LEU A 58 17.48 8.82 -7.44
N ARG A 59 17.65 7.71 -6.71
CA ARG A 59 17.38 6.35 -7.18
C ARG A 59 16.28 5.70 -6.35
N PHE A 60 15.40 4.97 -7.02
CA PHE A 60 14.25 4.31 -6.42
C PHE A 60 14.19 2.83 -6.81
N ALA A 61 13.68 2.00 -5.91
CA ALA A 61 13.50 0.57 -6.09
C ALA A 61 12.34 0.25 -7.05
N THR A 62 11.40 1.18 -7.21
CA THR A 62 10.24 1.08 -8.09
C THR A 62 10.17 2.26 -9.06
N PRO A 63 9.55 2.10 -10.24
CA PRO A 63 9.29 3.20 -11.16
C PRO A 63 8.50 4.33 -10.51
N VAL A 64 8.95 5.58 -10.67
CA VAL A 64 8.31 6.79 -10.13
C VAL A 64 8.01 7.82 -11.22
N ILE A 65 6.93 8.57 -11.02
CA ILE A 65 6.39 9.57 -11.95
C ILE A 65 6.93 10.95 -11.59
N GLY A 66 7.34 11.76 -12.56
CA GLY A 66 7.83 13.13 -12.32
C GLY A 66 6.75 14.18 -12.13
N GLU A 67 5.57 13.96 -12.70
CA GLU A 67 4.45 14.89 -12.58
C GLU A 67 3.96 14.97 -11.12
N GLY A 68 3.96 16.18 -10.55
CA GLY A 68 3.64 16.42 -9.14
C GLY A 68 4.75 16.04 -8.15
N SER A 69 5.89 15.54 -8.63
CA SER A 69 7.06 15.25 -7.80
C SER A 69 7.88 16.51 -7.54
N SER A 70 8.60 16.54 -6.42
CA SER A 70 9.40 17.68 -6.03
C SER A 70 10.68 17.27 -5.30
N VAL A 71 11.73 18.05 -5.52
CA VAL A 71 12.96 18.02 -4.73
C VAL A 71 13.28 19.45 -4.34
N VAL A 72 13.43 19.69 -3.04
CA VAL A 72 13.69 21.01 -2.48
C VAL A 72 14.89 20.92 -1.55
N ALA A 73 15.90 21.73 -1.81
CA ALA A 73 17.05 21.90 -0.92
C ALA A 73 16.78 23.08 0.02
N VAL A 74 16.78 22.84 1.33
CA VAL A 74 16.59 23.87 2.36
C VAL A 74 17.91 24.08 3.09
N ALA A 75 18.46 25.27 2.95
CA ALA A 75 19.68 25.69 3.62
C ALA A 75 19.42 25.80 5.14
N GLU A 76 20.23 25.14 5.98
CA GLU A 76 20.01 25.10 7.42
C GLU A 76 20.32 26.43 8.11
N THR A 77 21.38 27.12 7.66
CA THR A 77 21.81 28.37 8.29
C THR A 77 20.94 29.54 7.85
N SER A 78 20.68 29.65 6.55
CA SER A 78 19.93 30.78 5.98
C SER A 78 18.41 30.55 5.90
N GLY A 79 17.94 29.29 5.98
CA GLY A 79 16.54 28.93 5.79
C GLY A 79 16.02 29.07 4.36
N VAL A 80 16.88 29.44 3.41
CA VAL A 80 16.52 29.62 2.00
C VAL A 80 16.25 28.26 1.37
N ALA A 81 15.10 28.14 0.69
CA ALA A 81 14.73 26.96 -0.07
C ALA A 81 15.02 27.17 -1.56
N ALA A 82 15.66 26.19 -2.18
CA ALA A 82 15.90 26.12 -3.62
C ALA A 82 15.17 24.90 -4.18
N GLN A 83 14.33 25.10 -5.20
CA GLN A 83 13.62 24.02 -5.88
C GLN A 83 14.48 23.46 -7.01
N GLY A 84 14.61 22.14 -7.05
CA GLY A 84 15.28 21.43 -8.13
C GLY A 84 14.34 21.26 -9.33
N GLU A 85 14.84 21.55 -10.53
CA GLU A 85 14.17 21.21 -11.78
C GLU A 85 14.38 19.73 -12.05
N LEU A 86 13.28 18.98 -12.19
CA LEU A 86 13.31 17.52 -12.32
C LEU A 86 13.41 17.08 -13.78
N ALA A 87 14.34 16.16 -14.04
CA ALA A 87 14.47 15.45 -15.31
C ALA A 87 14.57 13.94 -15.08
N ALA A 88 13.82 13.17 -15.86
CA ALA A 88 13.89 11.72 -15.84
C ALA A 88 15.17 11.24 -16.56
N GLU A 89 16.03 10.50 -15.87
CA GLU A 89 17.11 9.74 -16.53
C GLU A 89 16.62 8.35 -16.93
N SER A 90 15.73 7.77 -16.13
CA SER A 90 15.01 6.52 -16.36
C SER A 90 13.76 6.49 -15.48
N ASP A 91 12.95 5.42 -15.57
CA ASP A 91 11.74 5.30 -14.75
C ASP A 91 12.05 5.20 -13.24
N THR A 92 13.27 4.81 -12.85
CA THR A 92 13.70 4.65 -11.45
C THR A 92 14.79 5.65 -11.01
N ASN A 93 15.31 6.48 -11.92
CA ASN A 93 16.37 7.46 -11.60
C ASN A 93 15.97 8.85 -12.08
N TRP A 94 16.06 9.81 -11.17
CA TRP A 94 15.63 11.19 -11.39
C TRP A 94 16.72 12.18 -11.03
N LEU A 95 17.00 13.09 -11.95
CA LEU A 95 17.95 14.19 -11.76
C LEU A 95 17.20 15.43 -11.30
N ALA A 96 17.65 16.04 -10.21
CA ALA A 96 17.20 17.35 -9.73
C ALA A 96 18.31 18.37 -9.95
N VAL A 97 18.08 19.36 -10.81
CA VAL A 97 19.06 20.40 -11.15
C VAL A 97 18.73 21.70 -10.41
N PHE A 98 19.73 22.29 -9.76
CA PHE A 98 19.58 23.53 -8.98
C PHE A 98 20.26 24.70 -9.69
N THR A 99 19.49 25.77 -9.94
CA THR A 99 19.99 27.00 -10.54
C THR A 99 19.59 28.21 -9.68
N PRO A 100 20.55 28.94 -9.07
CA PRO A 100 22.00 28.73 -9.11
C PRO A 100 22.44 27.48 -8.31
N PRO A 101 23.67 26.95 -8.55
CA PRO A 101 24.22 25.85 -7.78
C PRO A 101 24.28 26.14 -6.27
N LEU A 102 24.03 25.11 -5.47
CA LEU A 102 24.00 25.18 -4.01
C LEU A 102 25.42 25.15 -3.45
N GLN A 103 25.75 26.07 -2.54
CA GLN A 103 27.07 26.15 -1.93
C GLN A 103 27.04 26.92 -0.62
N GLY A 104 28.03 26.68 0.24
CA GLY A 104 28.29 27.45 1.45
C GLY A 104 27.31 27.22 2.60
N ASP A 105 26.55 26.12 2.60
CA ASP A 105 25.61 25.79 3.67
C ASP A 105 25.45 24.26 3.82
N LEU A 106 24.88 23.85 4.93
CA LEU A 106 24.32 22.51 5.11
C LEU A 106 22.92 22.52 4.52
N PHE A 107 22.67 21.68 3.53
CA PHE A 107 21.38 21.58 2.86
C PHE A 107 20.64 20.33 3.33
N ARG A 108 19.39 20.51 3.78
CA ARG A 108 18.43 19.42 3.93
C ARG A 108 17.69 19.27 2.62
N ILE A 109 17.93 18.16 1.93
CA ILE A 109 17.25 17.79 0.70
C ILE A 109 15.96 17.07 1.07
N VAL A 110 14.82 17.65 0.73
CA VAL A 110 13.49 17.08 0.92
C VAL A 110 12.97 16.64 -0.43
N TYR A 111 12.58 15.39 -0.58
CA TYR A 111 12.02 14.86 -1.82
C TYR A 111 10.64 14.27 -1.58
N ALA A 112 9.79 14.38 -2.61
CA ALA A 112 8.50 13.73 -2.69
C ALA A 112 8.29 13.26 -4.12
N PHE A 113 8.23 11.94 -4.31
CA PHE A 113 7.97 11.28 -5.57
C PHE A 113 6.72 10.41 -5.46
N ARG A 114 6.14 10.03 -6.59
CA ARG A 114 5.00 9.10 -6.62
C ARG A 114 5.36 7.86 -7.42
N ALA A 115 5.21 6.68 -6.82
CA ALA A 115 5.34 5.43 -7.55
C ALA A 115 4.19 5.25 -8.57
N GLU A 116 4.37 4.39 -9.57
CA GLU A 116 3.34 4.13 -10.59
C GLU A 116 2.02 3.56 -10.03
N ASP A 117 2.08 2.88 -8.89
CA ASP A 117 0.92 2.43 -8.10
C ASP A 117 0.23 3.54 -7.30
N GLY A 118 0.78 4.75 -7.34
CA GLY A 118 0.19 5.96 -6.82
C GLY A 118 0.50 6.25 -5.35
N HIS A 119 1.25 5.40 -4.63
CA HIS A 119 1.71 5.78 -3.29
C HIS A 119 2.84 6.80 -3.36
N LEU A 120 2.90 7.64 -2.33
CA LEU A 120 3.86 8.72 -2.23
C LEU A 120 5.13 8.21 -1.53
N ILE A 121 6.28 8.50 -2.12
CA ILE A 121 7.62 8.22 -1.63
C ILE A 121 8.22 9.54 -1.22
N GLU A 122 8.23 9.80 0.09
CA GLU A 122 8.82 11.00 0.66
C GLU A 122 10.03 10.66 1.52
N GLY A 123 10.95 11.61 1.62
CA GLY A 123 12.03 11.52 2.56
C GLY A 123 12.89 12.76 2.57
N GLU A 124 13.89 12.74 3.44
CA GLU A 124 14.88 13.79 3.52
C GLU A 124 16.25 13.22 3.85
N PHE A 125 17.29 13.90 3.38
CA PHE A 125 18.67 13.64 3.75
C PHE A 125 19.48 14.93 3.73
N ALA A 126 20.63 14.95 4.40
CA ALA A 126 21.49 16.12 4.44
C ALA A 126 22.62 16.03 3.40
N LEU A 127 23.06 17.18 2.90
CA LEU A 127 24.26 17.35 2.10
C LEU A 127 25.01 18.60 2.59
N ASN A 128 26.30 18.46 2.88
CA ASN A 128 27.11 19.57 3.36
C ASN A 128 27.89 20.17 2.18
N ALA A 129 27.40 21.25 1.59
CA ALA A 129 28.08 21.94 0.51
C ALA A 129 28.97 23.04 1.09
N VAL A 130 30.21 22.69 1.40
CA VAL A 130 31.17 23.63 1.99
C VAL A 130 31.48 24.74 0.99
N ALA A 131 31.65 25.97 1.47
CA ALA A 131 32.07 27.07 0.61
C ALA A 131 33.41 26.74 -0.06
N ALA A 132 33.45 26.81 -1.40
CA ALA A 132 34.68 26.62 -2.15
C ALA A 132 35.76 27.56 -1.59
N THR A 133 36.86 26.99 -1.09
CA THR A 133 37.99 27.80 -0.63
C THR A 133 38.70 28.35 -1.86
N THR A 134 38.40 29.61 -2.21
CA THR A 134 39.15 30.32 -3.25
C THR A 134 40.59 30.47 -2.78
N THR A 135 41.47 29.54 -3.18
CA THR A 135 42.91 29.73 -3.03
C THR A 135 43.33 30.77 -4.06
N THR A 136 43.34 32.04 -3.65
CA THR A 136 43.97 33.11 -4.41
C THR A 136 45.46 32.81 -4.47
N VAL A 137 45.93 32.20 -5.58
CA VAL A 137 47.35 32.11 -5.88
C VAL A 137 47.82 33.53 -6.19
N VAL A 138 48.44 34.18 -5.20
CA VAL A 138 49.14 35.45 -5.41
C VAL A 138 50.44 35.14 -6.16
N THR A 139 50.40 35.23 -7.48
CA THR A 139 51.61 35.22 -8.31
C THR A 139 52.40 36.49 -8.02
N THR A 140 53.43 36.39 -7.19
CA THR A 140 54.42 37.47 -7.02
C THR A 140 55.40 37.39 -8.19
N THR A 141 55.15 38.18 -9.22
CA THR A 141 56.11 38.38 -10.32
C THR A 141 57.31 39.14 -9.79
N THR A 142 58.42 38.44 -9.52
CA THR A 142 59.71 39.09 -9.27
C THR A 142 60.36 39.36 -10.63
N THR A 143 60.43 40.64 -11.01
CA THR A 143 61.17 41.12 -12.18
C THR A 143 62.66 41.00 -11.88
N VAL A 144 63.36 40.06 -12.51
CA VAL A 144 64.83 40.06 -12.59
C VAL A 144 65.21 40.61 -13.96
N ALA A 145 66.02 41.67 -13.93
CA ALA A 145 66.55 42.32 -15.11
C ALA A 145 67.50 41.39 -15.87
N ASP A 146 67.34 41.42 -17.18
CA ASP A 146 68.09 40.71 -18.21
C ASP A 146 69.53 41.26 -18.28
N ASP A 147 70.53 40.37 -18.21
CA ASP A 147 71.87 40.64 -18.71
C ASP A 147 72.35 39.39 -19.48
N VAL A 148 72.75 39.66 -20.72
CA VAL A 148 73.05 38.74 -21.81
C VAL A 148 74.39 38.03 -21.58
N GLU A 149 74.48 36.73 -21.93
CA GLU A 149 75.37 36.17 -22.99
C GLU A 149 75.65 34.65 -22.80
N GLY A 150 75.41 33.84 -23.83
CA GLY A 150 76.30 32.71 -24.18
C GLY A 150 75.95 31.25 -23.79
N THR A 151 75.49 30.49 -24.80
CA THR A 151 75.97 29.12 -25.17
C THR A 151 75.31 27.85 -24.58
N LEU A 152 74.63 27.13 -25.49
CA LEU A 152 74.47 25.67 -25.73
C LEU A 152 74.76 24.66 -24.59
N ALA A 153 73.76 23.84 -24.22
CA ALA A 153 73.78 22.37 -24.36
C ALA A 153 72.56 21.66 -23.71
N VAL A 154 72.29 20.47 -24.26
CA VAL A 154 71.24 19.45 -24.01
C VAL A 154 71.34 18.81 -22.61
N SER A 155 70.19 18.47 -21.98
CA SER A 155 69.83 17.15 -21.38
C SER A 155 68.68 17.25 -20.34
N GLU A 156 67.65 16.41 -20.49
CA GLU A 156 66.74 15.94 -19.41
C GLU A 156 67.41 14.79 -18.60
N PRO A 157 66.79 14.21 -17.54
CA PRO A 157 65.86 14.72 -16.52
C PRO A 157 66.36 14.40 -15.08
N VAL A 158 65.78 15.01 -14.04
CA VAL A 158 65.88 14.48 -12.66
C VAL A 158 64.54 14.60 -11.93
N GLU A 159 64.05 13.44 -11.52
CA GLU A 159 62.96 13.16 -10.59
C GLU A 159 63.38 13.57 -9.17
N THR A 160 62.57 14.34 -8.44
CA THR A 160 62.73 14.46 -6.98
C THR A 160 61.38 14.63 -6.30
N THR A 161 61.01 13.58 -5.59
CA THR A 161 59.95 13.45 -4.60
C THR A 161 60.15 14.44 -3.46
N SER A 162 59.09 15.11 -2.97
CA SER A 162 59.07 15.69 -1.64
C SER A 162 57.63 15.74 -1.10
N THR A 163 57.39 14.81 -0.18
CA THR A 163 56.25 14.72 0.73
C THR A 163 56.38 15.78 1.81
N THR A 164 55.32 16.53 2.11
CA THR A 164 55.25 17.34 3.33
C THR A 164 53.87 17.15 3.98
N GLU A 165 53.85 16.37 5.06
CA GLU A 165 52.81 16.39 6.07
C GLU A 165 52.80 17.76 6.77
N VAL A 166 51.62 18.34 6.99
CA VAL A 166 51.43 19.35 8.03
C VAL A 166 50.16 19.00 8.80
N SER A 167 50.37 18.57 10.04
CA SER A 167 49.35 18.47 11.09
C SER A 167 48.85 19.86 11.48
N SER A 168 47.53 20.03 11.57
CA SER A 168 46.89 21.20 12.18
C SER A 168 46.26 20.79 13.51
N THR A 169 46.85 21.26 14.61
CA THR A 169 46.25 21.27 15.94
C THR A 169 45.65 22.66 16.18
N SER A 170 44.33 22.74 16.39
CA SER A 170 43.63 23.97 16.78
C SER A 170 42.92 23.76 18.13
N GLN A 171 43.27 24.60 19.11
CA GLN A 171 42.52 24.77 20.37
C GLN A 171 41.52 25.93 20.23
N PRO A 172 40.44 25.96 21.05
CA PRO A 172 39.18 26.61 20.75
C PRO A 172 39.07 28.03 21.32
N GLY A 173 38.30 28.89 20.65
CA GLY A 173 37.86 30.19 21.14
C GLY A 173 36.34 30.35 20.98
N ASP A 174 35.69 30.62 22.11
CA ASP A 174 34.39 31.26 22.37
C ASP A 174 33.11 30.72 21.68
N VAL A 175 32.35 29.97 22.47
CA VAL A 175 30.95 29.56 22.22
C VAL A 175 30.02 30.61 22.83
N ASP A 176 29.29 31.34 21.99
CA ASP A 176 28.08 32.06 22.39
C ASP A 176 26.94 31.04 22.56
N ALA A 177 26.52 30.84 23.80
CA ALA A 177 25.45 29.92 24.17
C ALA A 177 24.13 30.67 24.25
N GLY A 178 23.24 30.50 23.26
CA GLY A 178 21.99 31.26 23.28
C GLY A 178 20.93 31.03 22.19
N ALA A 179 20.76 29.81 21.66
CA ALA A 179 19.51 29.48 20.96
C ALA A 179 19.18 27.98 21.14
N PRO A 180 18.00 27.61 21.67
CA PRO A 180 17.57 26.22 21.63
C PRO A 180 17.42 25.77 20.17
N PRO A 181 17.78 24.52 19.83
CA PRO A 181 17.61 24.02 18.47
C PRO A 181 16.14 24.17 18.05
N PRO A 182 15.85 24.60 16.80
CA PRO A 182 14.47 24.66 16.33
C PRO A 182 13.86 23.27 16.46
N THR A 183 12.80 23.18 17.25
CA THR A 183 12.02 21.96 17.42
C THR A 183 11.57 21.48 16.04
N SER A 184 12.06 20.30 15.64
CA SER A 184 11.59 19.55 14.47
C SER A 184 10.07 19.45 14.54
N ARG A 185 9.37 20.23 13.72
CA ARG A 185 7.92 20.13 13.57
C ARG A 185 7.66 18.76 12.93
N PRO A 186 6.84 17.89 13.51
CA PRO A 186 6.56 16.59 12.89
C PRO A 186 5.96 16.83 11.50
N SER A 187 6.55 16.19 10.51
CA SER A 187 6.10 16.13 9.11
C SER A 187 4.61 15.81 9.08
N SER A 188 3.78 16.77 8.66
CA SER A 188 2.33 16.60 8.53
C SER A 188 1.92 15.73 7.33
N SER A 189 2.87 15.33 6.47
CA SER A 189 2.62 14.55 5.26
C SER A 189 2.39 13.06 5.54
N SER A 190 3.20 12.44 6.42
CA SER A 190 3.12 11.00 6.73
C SER A 190 1.74 10.54 7.27
N GLY A 191 1.06 11.41 8.00
CA GLY A 191 -0.30 11.15 8.50
C GLY A 191 -1.38 11.19 7.42
N ILE A 192 -1.18 11.97 6.36
CA ILE A 192 -2.13 12.12 5.25
C ILE A 192 -2.05 10.88 4.32
N ASP A 193 -0.86 10.36 4.07
CA ASP A 193 -0.67 9.19 3.19
C ASP A 193 -1.16 7.90 3.85
N THR A 194 -0.91 7.73 5.15
CA THR A 194 -1.45 6.62 5.92
C THR A 194 -2.99 6.63 5.92
N ALA A 195 -3.60 7.81 6.06
CA ALA A 195 -5.06 7.96 6.02
C ALA A 195 -5.64 7.63 4.63
N ASN A 196 -4.97 8.06 3.55
CA ASN A 196 -5.39 7.77 2.19
C ASN A 196 -5.29 6.26 1.87
N HIS A 197 -4.21 5.61 2.30
CA HIS A 197 -4.03 4.16 2.13
C HIS A 197 -5.10 3.36 2.90
N ILE A 198 -5.34 3.71 4.18
CA ILE A 198 -6.39 3.10 4.99
C ILE A 198 -7.78 3.30 4.35
N SER A 199 -8.04 4.49 3.79
CA SER A 199 -9.31 4.80 3.11
C SER A 199 -9.52 3.90 1.88
N ARG A 200 -8.53 3.80 0.99
CA ARG A 200 -8.56 2.93 -0.20
C ARG A 200 -8.82 1.48 0.15
N LEU A 201 -8.04 0.96 1.10
CA LEU A 201 -8.17 -0.40 1.61
C LEU A 201 -9.56 -0.64 2.21
N ALA A 202 -10.05 0.26 3.07
CA ALA A 202 -11.37 0.14 3.67
C ALA A 202 -12.48 0.15 2.61
N GLN A 203 -12.36 0.99 1.59
CA GLN A 203 -13.31 1.09 0.48
C GLN A 203 -13.37 -0.20 -0.35
N ASN A 204 -12.21 -0.76 -0.72
CA ASN A 204 -12.13 -2.01 -1.48
C ASN A 204 -12.70 -3.19 -0.67
N LEU A 205 -12.34 -3.29 0.61
CA LEU A 205 -12.87 -4.32 1.50
C LEU A 205 -14.39 -4.20 1.70
N LEU A 206 -14.89 -2.98 1.86
CA LEU A 206 -16.32 -2.73 2.00
C LEU A 206 -17.07 -3.10 0.72
N GLY A 207 -16.56 -2.69 -0.44
CA GLY A 207 -17.09 -3.04 -1.76
C GLY A 207 -17.16 -4.55 -1.96
N MET A 208 -16.06 -5.26 -1.72
CA MET A 208 -15.99 -6.72 -1.83
C MET A 208 -16.96 -7.40 -0.87
N THR A 209 -17.07 -6.92 0.38
CA THR A 209 -18.00 -7.48 1.37
C THR A 209 -19.46 -7.33 0.91
N VAL A 210 -19.80 -6.16 0.37
CA VAL A 210 -21.14 -5.87 -0.17
C VAL A 210 -21.47 -6.77 -1.34
N VAL A 211 -20.56 -6.88 -2.32
CA VAL A 211 -20.76 -7.75 -3.50
C VAL A 211 -21.01 -9.19 -3.07
N GLY A 212 -20.15 -9.74 -2.21
CA GLY A 212 -20.26 -11.10 -1.72
C GLY A 212 -21.56 -11.37 -0.98
N TYR A 213 -21.95 -10.45 -0.10
CA TYR A 213 -23.20 -10.56 0.66
C TYR A 213 -24.43 -10.51 -0.25
N LEU A 214 -24.44 -9.63 -1.26
CA LEU A 214 -25.53 -9.53 -2.23
C LEU A 214 -25.67 -10.81 -3.05
N VAL A 215 -24.54 -11.33 -3.56
CA VAL A 215 -24.51 -12.62 -4.28
C VAL A 215 -25.06 -13.73 -3.39
N PHE A 216 -24.63 -13.80 -2.12
CA PHE A 216 -25.15 -14.76 -1.15
C PHE A 216 -26.67 -14.60 -0.93
N ALA A 217 -27.14 -13.40 -0.66
CA ALA A 217 -28.54 -13.13 -0.32
C ALA A 217 -29.47 -13.52 -1.49
N ILE A 218 -29.04 -13.23 -2.72
CA ILE A 218 -29.78 -13.53 -3.95
C ILE A 218 -29.76 -15.02 -4.27
N ALA A 219 -28.60 -15.66 -4.21
CA ALA A 219 -28.43 -17.04 -4.67
C ALA A 219 -28.84 -18.08 -3.61
N CYS A 220 -28.52 -17.83 -2.33
CA CYS A 220 -28.59 -18.84 -1.27
C CYS A 220 -29.79 -18.64 -0.33
N TRP A 221 -30.03 -17.42 0.16
CA TRP A 221 -31.08 -17.16 1.17
C TRP A 221 -32.50 -17.35 0.59
N ARG A 222 -32.80 -16.81 -0.60
CA ARG A 222 -34.09 -17.02 -1.33
C ARG A 222 -35.37 -16.84 -0.49
N ARG A 223 -35.38 -16.05 0.60
CA ARG A 223 -36.61 -15.75 1.34
C ARG A 223 -37.49 -14.81 0.53
N GLU A 224 -38.75 -15.18 0.33
CA GLU A 224 -39.65 -14.50 -0.61
C GLU A 224 -40.02 -13.07 -0.19
N ASP A 225 -39.94 -12.78 1.10
CA ASP A 225 -40.43 -11.53 1.70
C ASP A 225 -39.33 -10.50 2.01
N ILE A 226 -38.06 -10.89 1.86
CA ILE A 226 -36.91 -10.08 2.25
C ILE A 226 -35.96 -9.96 1.05
N LEU A 227 -36.15 -8.93 0.23
CA LEU A 227 -35.07 -8.44 -0.64
C LEU A 227 -33.88 -8.07 0.27
N PRO A 228 -32.61 -8.33 -0.14
CA PRO A 228 -31.45 -7.99 0.68
C PRO A 228 -31.59 -6.54 1.16
N ALA A 229 -31.62 -6.33 2.49
CA ALA A 229 -32.11 -5.12 3.14
C ALA A 229 -31.70 -3.85 2.37
N PRO A 230 -32.57 -3.29 1.51
CA PRO A 230 -32.15 -2.32 0.50
C PRO A 230 -31.62 -1.04 1.15
N ARG A 231 -32.07 -0.74 2.38
CA ARG A 231 -31.51 0.34 3.23
C ARG A 231 -30.02 0.17 3.51
N VAL A 232 -29.57 -1.06 3.79
CA VAL A 232 -28.15 -1.36 4.05
C VAL A 232 -27.35 -1.22 2.76
N SER A 233 -27.86 -1.72 1.65
CA SER A 233 -27.20 -1.56 0.34
C SER A 233 -27.07 -0.10 -0.10
N ILE A 234 -28.08 0.74 0.18
CA ILE A 234 -28.00 2.20 -0.04
C ILE A 234 -26.94 2.81 0.86
N ALA A 235 -27.00 2.56 2.16
CA ALA A 235 -26.06 3.14 3.11
C ALA A 235 -24.60 2.78 2.74
N LEU A 236 -24.34 1.51 2.43
CA LEU A 236 -23.01 1.05 2.03
C LEU A 236 -22.61 1.60 0.66
N GLY A 237 -23.50 1.64 -0.33
CA GLY A 237 -23.23 2.24 -1.63
C GLY A 237 -22.90 3.73 -1.54
N VAL A 238 -23.61 4.49 -0.70
CA VAL A 238 -23.32 5.90 -0.43
C VAL A 238 -21.97 6.08 0.25
N VAL A 239 -21.66 5.27 1.27
CA VAL A 239 -20.35 5.33 1.95
C VAL A 239 -19.21 5.04 0.98
N ILE A 240 -19.31 3.99 0.17
CA ILE A 240 -18.29 3.63 -0.82
C ILE A 240 -18.13 4.75 -1.87
N ALA A 241 -19.24 5.33 -2.35
CA ALA A 241 -19.19 6.43 -3.32
C ALA A 241 -18.56 7.71 -2.75
N LEU A 242 -18.88 8.06 -1.50
CA LEU A 242 -18.29 9.23 -0.83
C LEU A 242 -16.79 9.03 -0.57
N ALA A 243 -16.38 7.82 -0.18
CA ALA A 243 -14.96 7.50 -0.02
C ALA A 243 -14.19 7.64 -1.34
N GLY A 244 -14.74 7.13 -2.45
CA GLY A 244 -14.10 7.25 -3.76
C GLY A 244 -14.02 8.69 -4.28
N LEU A 245 -15.04 9.53 -4.00
CA LEU A 245 -14.98 10.97 -4.29
C LEU A 245 -13.92 11.68 -3.44
N LEU A 246 -13.81 11.33 -2.16
CA LEU A 246 -12.77 11.87 -1.28
C LEU A 246 -11.38 11.49 -1.80
N GLU A 247 -11.20 10.26 -2.26
CA GLU A 247 -9.95 9.78 -2.85
C GLU A 247 -9.59 10.56 -4.12
N ILE A 248 -10.53 10.75 -5.06
CA ILE A 248 -10.31 11.59 -6.26
C ILE A 248 -9.93 13.02 -5.87
N ALA A 249 -10.59 13.59 -4.86
CA ALA A 249 -10.24 14.91 -4.35
C ALA A 249 -8.86 14.94 -3.68
N THR A 250 -8.43 13.85 -3.04
CA THR A 250 -7.06 13.74 -2.49
C THR A 250 -6.02 13.68 -3.59
N ILE A 251 -6.29 12.94 -4.69
CA ILE A 251 -5.43 12.90 -5.88
C ILE A 251 -5.28 14.31 -6.47
N GLY A 252 -6.40 15.03 -6.65
CA GLY A 252 -6.36 16.40 -7.16
C GLY A 252 -5.52 17.34 -6.29
N ARG A 253 -5.70 17.29 -4.96
CA ARG A 253 -4.89 18.07 -4.01
C ARG A 253 -3.42 17.69 -4.02
N GLN A 254 -3.11 16.40 -4.21
CA GLN A 254 -1.74 15.91 -4.21
C GLN A 254 -0.99 16.26 -5.50
N LEU A 255 -1.68 16.32 -6.64
CA LEU A 255 -1.09 16.67 -7.93
C LEU A 255 -1.17 18.18 -8.22
N ASP A 256 -1.72 18.97 -7.30
CA ASP A 256 -2.03 20.39 -7.49
C ASP A 256 -2.87 20.68 -8.76
N ILE A 257 -3.79 19.76 -9.08
CA ILE A 257 -4.70 19.88 -10.22
C ILE A 257 -6.13 20.11 -9.76
N THR A 258 -6.97 20.65 -10.65
CA THR A 258 -8.39 20.83 -10.33
C THR A 258 -9.09 19.48 -10.16
N PHE A 259 -10.22 19.47 -9.42
CA PHE A 259 -11.03 18.25 -9.30
C PHE A 259 -11.52 17.74 -10.67
N GLY A 260 -11.75 18.63 -11.64
CA GLY A 260 -12.13 18.26 -13.01
C GLY A 260 -11.04 17.48 -13.72
N ASP A 261 -9.79 17.95 -13.62
CA ASP A 261 -8.62 17.29 -14.20
C ASP A 261 -8.30 15.98 -13.46
N ALA A 262 -8.49 15.96 -12.13
CA ALA A 262 -8.35 14.74 -11.35
C ALA A 262 -9.33 13.64 -11.82
N LEU A 263 -10.52 13.99 -12.31
CA LEU A 263 -11.53 13.02 -12.76
C LEU A 263 -11.09 12.28 -14.04
N SER A 264 -10.31 12.93 -14.90
CA SER A 264 -9.75 12.34 -16.13
C SER A 264 -8.35 11.74 -15.92
N HIS A 265 -7.73 11.99 -14.77
CA HIS A 265 -6.40 11.50 -14.45
C HIS A 265 -6.33 9.97 -14.34
N GLN A 266 -5.21 9.38 -14.75
CA GLN A 266 -5.04 7.92 -14.80
C GLN A 266 -5.14 7.28 -13.40
N LEU A 267 -4.60 7.95 -12.37
CA LEU A 267 -4.67 7.50 -10.96
C LEU A 267 -6.10 7.46 -10.40
N SER A 268 -7.04 8.19 -11.01
CA SER A 268 -8.43 8.23 -10.57
C SER A 268 -9.30 7.15 -11.19
N ARG A 269 -8.78 6.30 -12.09
CA ARG A 269 -9.60 5.31 -12.81
C ARG A 269 -10.26 4.29 -11.87
N SER A 270 -9.49 3.69 -10.96
CA SER A 270 -10.01 2.76 -9.96
C SER A 270 -11.07 3.39 -9.03
N PRO A 271 -10.80 4.52 -8.35
CA PRO A 271 -11.81 5.14 -7.48
C PRO A 271 -13.01 5.69 -8.25
N LEU A 272 -12.85 6.12 -9.50
CA LEU A 272 -13.96 6.54 -10.36
C LEU A 272 -14.88 5.36 -10.70
N ILE A 273 -14.34 4.22 -11.15
CA ILE A 273 -15.12 3.01 -11.42
C ILE A 273 -15.85 2.57 -10.15
N THR A 274 -15.14 2.55 -9.01
CA THR A 274 -15.71 2.18 -7.71
C THR A 274 -16.86 3.10 -7.30
N THR A 275 -16.68 4.42 -7.45
CA THR A 275 -17.69 5.44 -7.14
C THR A 275 -18.93 5.28 -8.01
N CYS A 276 -18.75 5.14 -9.32
CA CYS A 276 -19.86 4.94 -10.26
C CYS A 276 -20.61 3.64 -9.96
N ALA A 277 -19.89 2.54 -9.72
CA ALA A 277 -20.49 1.26 -9.39
C ALA A 277 -21.27 1.32 -8.07
N ALA A 278 -20.73 1.97 -7.05
CA ALA A 278 -21.40 2.15 -5.76
C ALA A 278 -22.63 3.06 -5.85
N ALA A 279 -22.59 4.12 -6.67
CA ALA A 279 -23.73 4.98 -6.95
C ALA A 279 -24.85 4.22 -7.67
N VAL A 280 -24.51 3.43 -8.70
CA VAL A 280 -25.48 2.57 -9.40
C VAL A 280 -26.09 1.54 -8.45
N LEU A 281 -25.30 0.97 -7.54
CA LEU A 281 -25.78 0.07 -6.51
C LEU A 281 -26.80 0.76 -5.57
N ALA A 282 -26.51 1.97 -5.12
CA ALA A 282 -27.40 2.74 -4.25
C ALA A 282 -28.71 3.09 -4.98
N ILE A 283 -28.65 3.51 -6.24
CA ILE A 283 -29.82 3.77 -7.09
C ILE A 283 -30.66 2.50 -7.27
N ALA A 284 -30.00 1.36 -7.52
CA ALA A 284 -30.65 0.08 -7.67
C ALA A 284 -31.44 -0.31 -6.41
N ALA A 285 -30.83 -0.14 -5.24
CA ALA A 285 -31.47 -0.41 -3.97
C ALA A 285 -32.59 0.60 -3.62
N LEU A 286 -32.46 1.86 -4.04
CA LEU A 286 -33.51 2.87 -3.91
C LEU A 286 -34.73 2.53 -4.77
N SER A 287 -34.54 2.04 -6.00
CA SER A 287 -35.63 1.64 -6.90
C SER A 287 -36.52 0.53 -6.30
N VAL A 288 -35.95 -0.32 -5.44
CA VAL A 288 -36.67 -1.33 -4.68
C VAL A 288 -37.46 -0.69 -3.53
N LEU A 289 -36.84 0.22 -2.78
CA LEU A 289 -37.52 0.91 -1.66
C LEU A 289 -38.69 1.78 -2.12
N THR A 290 -38.60 2.38 -3.30
CA THR A 290 -39.68 3.20 -3.88
C THR A 290 -40.73 2.37 -4.62
N GLY A 291 -40.57 1.05 -4.67
CA GLY A 291 -41.52 0.14 -5.33
C GLY A 291 -41.50 0.19 -6.86
N GLN A 292 -40.52 0.87 -7.47
CA GLN A 292 -40.36 0.91 -8.93
C GLN A 292 -39.89 -0.45 -9.48
N VAL A 293 -39.06 -1.16 -8.71
CA VAL A 293 -38.64 -2.53 -9.01
C VAL A 293 -39.21 -3.48 -7.97
N THR A 294 -40.19 -4.28 -8.40
CA THR A 294 -40.85 -5.29 -7.56
C THR A 294 -40.42 -6.72 -7.91
N SER A 295 -39.92 -6.94 -9.13
CA SER A 295 -39.48 -8.26 -9.59
C SER A 295 -38.03 -8.57 -9.19
N ARG A 296 -37.81 -9.80 -8.71
CA ARG A 296 -36.46 -10.33 -8.40
C ARG A 296 -35.55 -10.40 -9.62
N SER A 297 -36.07 -10.74 -10.80
CA SER A 297 -35.23 -10.86 -12.00
C SER A 297 -34.70 -9.49 -12.43
N SER A 298 -35.54 -8.47 -12.41
CA SER A 298 -35.16 -7.08 -12.69
C SER A 298 -34.16 -6.55 -11.68
N PHE A 299 -34.37 -6.80 -10.39
CA PHE A 299 -33.41 -6.41 -9.35
C PHE A 299 -32.05 -7.11 -9.51
N ARG A 300 -32.06 -8.43 -9.82
CA ARG A 300 -30.83 -9.17 -10.10
C ARG A 300 -30.07 -8.59 -11.29
N ALA A 301 -30.76 -8.32 -12.39
CA ALA A 301 -30.15 -7.71 -13.57
C ALA A 301 -29.51 -6.35 -13.25
N LEU A 302 -30.19 -5.54 -12.43
CA LEU A 302 -29.72 -4.21 -12.02
C LEU A 302 -28.45 -4.25 -11.14
N LEU A 303 -28.21 -5.37 -10.44
CA LEU A 303 -27.05 -5.55 -9.58
C LEU A 303 -25.81 -6.12 -10.28
N VAL A 304 -25.96 -6.74 -11.46
CA VAL A 304 -24.83 -7.37 -12.16
C VAL A 304 -23.74 -6.35 -12.49
N ILE A 305 -24.13 -5.24 -13.11
CA ILE A 305 -23.21 -4.19 -13.56
C ILE A 305 -22.43 -3.56 -12.39
N PRO A 306 -23.07 -3.06 -11.30
CA PRO A 306 -22.31 -2.48 -10.20
C PRO A 306 -21.45 -3.51 -9.46
N CYS A 307 -21.89 -4.76 -9.34
CA CYS A 307 -21.04 -5.80 -8.72
C CYS A 307 -19.81 -6.10 -9.58
N LEU A 308 -19.97 -6.16 -10.90
CA LEU A 308 -18.85 -6.35 -11.82
C LEU A 308 -17.88 -5.16 -11.78
N GLY A 309 -18.42 -3.94 -11.75
CA GLY A 309 -17.61 -2.72 -11.61
C GLY A 309 -16.77 -2.71 -10.33
N LEU A 310 -17.36 -3.07 -9.19
CA LEU A 310 -16.64 -3.17 -7.90
C LEU A 310 -15.57 -4.27 -7.88
N LEU A 311 -15.75 -5.37 -8.63
CA LEU A 311 -14.76 -6.45 -8.74
C LEU A 311 -13.62 -6.13 -9.69
N VAL A 312 -13.89 -5.33 -10.73
CA VAL A 312 -12.93 -4.98 -11.77
C VAL A 312 -12.15 -3.71 -11.42
N ALA A 313 -12.70 -2.79 -10.62
CA ALA A 313 -12.02 -1.54 -10.28
C ALA A 313 -10.57 -1.72 -9.75
N PRO A 314 -10.28 -2.69 -8.86
CA PRO A 314 -8.91 -2.87 -8.33
C PRO A 314 -7.87 -3.26 -9.39
N THR A 315 -8.26 -3.85 -10.53
CA THR A 315 -7.30 -4.21 -11.59
C THR A 315 -6.74 -3.02 -12.36
N PHE A 316 -7.28 -1.83 -12.11
CA PHE A 316 -6.77 -0.58 -12.64
C PHE A 316 -5.83 0.12 -11.65
N ASP A 317 -5.47 -0.52 -10.55
CA ASP A 317 -4.42 -0.06 -9.62
C ASP A 317 -3.03 -0.47 -10.14
N GLY A 318 -2.03 0.38 -9.93
CA GLY A 318 -0.76 0.31 -10.68
C GLY A 318 0.05 -0.97 -10.48
N HIS A 319 -0.09 -1.68 -9.34
CA HIS A 319 0.57 -2.97 -9.10
C HIS A 319 0.21 -4.06 -10.14
N THR A 320 -0.99 -4.01 -10.73
CA THR A 320 -1.40 -4.93 -11.80
C THR A 320 -0.98 -4.48 -13.20
N VAL A 321 -0.56 -3.22 -13.36
CA VAL A 321 -0.22 -2.61 -14.64
C VAL A 321 1.29 -2.66 -14.91
N SER A 322 2.13 -2.66 -13.88
CA SER A 322 3.60 -2.63 -14.01
C SER A 322 4.29 -4.00 -13.98
N MET A 323 3.69 -5.04 -13.37
CA MET A 323 4.36 -6.33 -13.13
C MET A 323 3.89 -7.48 -14.08
N GLY A 324 4.83 -8.07 -14.83
CA GLY A 324 4.64 -9.33 -15.58
C GLY A 324 3.62 -9.30 -16.73
N PRO A 325 3.06 -10.47 -17.14
CA PRO A 325 2.00 -10.54 -18.16
C PRO A 325 0.71 -9.89 -17.64
N ARG A 326 0.53 -8.60 -17.90
CA ARG A 326 -0.57 -7.73 -17.41
C ARG A 326 -1.94 -8.40 -17.35
N LEU A 327 -2.34 -9.07 -18.43
CA LEU A 327 -3.65 -9.72 -18.51
C LEU A 327 -3.78 -10.91 -17.56
N LEU A 328 -2.73 -11.72 -17.40
CA LEU A 328 -2.76 -12.89 -16.52
C LEU A 328 -2.81 -12.47 -15.05
N HIS A 329 -2.03 -11.45 -14.68
CA HIS A 329 -2.04 -10.90 -13.32
C HIS A 329 -3.41 -10.27 -13.01
N ALA A 330 -3.93 -9.41 -13.90
CA ALA A 330 -5.24 -8.80 -13.72
C ALA A 330 -6.39 -9.83 -13.65
N LEU A 331 -6.39 -10.87 -14.51
CA LEU A 331 -7.40 -11.92 -14.44
C LEU A 331 -7.30 -12.73 -13.14
N SER A 332 -6.07 -13.03 -12.71
CA SER A 332 -5.85 -13.75 -11.45
C SER A 332 -6.34 -12.91 -10.27
N ASP A 333 -6.09 -11.60 -10.27
CA ASP A 333 -6.59 -10.70 -9.23
C ASP A 333 -8.13 -10.64 -9.20
N VAL A 334 -8.81 -10.47 -10.34
CA VAL A 334 -10.29 -10.51 -10.39
C VAL A 334 -10.84 -11.84 -9.85
N VAL A 335 -10.22 -12.96 -10.23
CA VAL A 335 -10.64 -14.28 -9.76
C VAL A 335 -10.40 -14.42 -8.26
N HIS A 336 -9.27 -13.94 -7.76
CA HIS A 336 -8.92 -13.99 -6.35
C HIS A 336 -9.87 -13.14 -5.51
N MET A 337 -10.08 -11.88 -5.91
CA MET A 337 -10.95 -10.92 -5.25
C MET A 337 -12.41 -11.34 -5.33
N GLY A 338 -12.89 -11.77 -6.49
CA GLY A 338 -14.25 -12.29 -6.67
C GLY A 338 -14.53 -13.50 -5.79
N SER A 339 -13.60 -14.45 -5.74
CA SER A 339 -13.77 -15.66 -4.93
C SER A 339 -13.68 -15.38 -3.42
N THR A 340 -12.78 -14.47 -3.02
CA THR A 340 -12.64 -14.01 -1.63
C THR A 340 -13.88 -13.24 -1.17
N SER A 341 -14.40 -12.36 -2.02
CA SER A 341 -15.66 -11.63 -1.82
C SER A 341 -16.81 -12.60 -1.58
N MET A 342 -16.99 -13.60 -2.45
CA MET A 342 -18.03 -14.62 -2.30
C MET A 342 -17.91 -15.40 -0.99
N TRP A 343 -16.69 -15.75 -0.57
CA TRP A 343 -16.44 -16.47 0.68
C TRP A 343 -16.81 -15.62 1.90
N ILE A 344 -16.23 -14.43 2.03
CA ILE A 344 -16.48 -13.51 3.16
C ILE A 344 -17.96 -13.14 3.25
N GLY A 345 -18.56 -12.74 2.11
CA GLY A 345 -19.97 -12.37 2.04
C GLY A 345 -20.91 -13.51 2.41
N SER A 346 -20.55 -14.76 2.08
CA SER A 346 -21.33 -15.93 2.46
C SER A 346 -21.23 -16.25 3.95
N VAL A 347 -20.06 -16.09 4.57
CA VAL A 347 -19.88 -16.29 6.02
C VAL A 347 -20.66 -15.23 6.81
N ILE A 348 -20.58 -13.96 6.39
CA ILE A 348 -21.38 -12.87 6.96
C ILE A 348 -22.86 -13.18 6.78
N GLY A 349 -23.27 -13.54 5.56
CA GLY A 349 -24.63 -13.92 5.24
C GLY A 349 -25.17 -15.04 6.13
N LEU A 350 -24.41 -16.12 6.28
CA LEU A 350 -24.75 -17.23 7.18
C LEU A 350 -24.82 -16.80 8.65
N ALA A 351 -23.93 -15.92 9.11
CA ALA A 351 -23.99 -15.37 10.46
C ALA A 351 -25.26 -14.54 10.69
N VAL A 352 -25.71 -13.77 9.68
CA VAL A 352 -26.99 -13.03 9.75
C VAL A 352 -28.16 -14.02 9.76
N VAL A 353 -28.24 -14.96 8.79
CA VAL A 353 -29.31 -15.99 8.73
C VAL A 353 -29.40 -16.73 10.06
N ALA A 354 -28.25 -17.15 10.60
CA ALA A 354 -28.23 -17.93 11.82
C ALA A 354 -28.79 -17.14 13.00
N ARG A 355 -28.65 -15.80 13.02
CA ARG A 355 -29.22 -14.93 14.06
C ARG A 355 -30.70 -14.59 13.82
N THR A 356 -31.11 -14.36 12.58
CA THR A 356 -32.42 -13.76 12.26
C THR A 356 -33.44 -14.75 11.69
N ASP A 357 -33.00 -15.89 11.15
CA ASP A 357 -33.85 -16.84 10.42
C ASP A 357 -33.39 -18.29 10.61
N ARG A 358 -33.44 -18.76 11.86
CA ARG A 358 -33.03 -20.13 12.22
C ARG A 358 -33.81 -21.22 11.48
N GLN A 359 -35.03 -20.93 11.03
CA GLN A 359 -35.87 -21.89 10.33
C GLN A 359 -35.29 -22.23 8.94
N GLN A 360 -34.76 -21.24 8.23
CA GLN A 360 -34.15 -21.46 6.90
C GLN A 360 -32.67 -21.83 6.95
N LEU A 361 -32.02 -21.67 8.11
CA LEU A 361 -30.57 -21.86 8.28
C LEU A 361 -30.03 -23.13 7.63
N SER A 362 -30.65 -24.30 7.87
CA SER A 362 -30.18 -25.56 7.30
C SER A 362 -30.22 -25.58 5.77
N ALA A 363 -31.31 -25.10 5.17
CA ALA A 363 -31.48 -25.10 3.72
C ALA A 363 -30.54 -24.09 3.05
N VAL A 364 -30.36 -22.90 3.65
CA VAL A 364 -29.44 -21.88 3.16
C VAL A 364 -27.99 -22.38 3.26
N ALA A 365 -27.60 -22.92 4.42
CA ALA A 365 -26.25 -23.43 4.64
C ALA A 365 -25.86 -24.55 3.66
N GLN A 366 -26.78 -25.47 3.33
CA GLN A 366 -26.52 -26.52 2.34
C GLN A 366 -26.28 -25.95 0.92
N ARG A 367 -27.07 -24.95 0.49
CA ARG A 367 -26.87 -24.29 -0.80
C ARG A 367 -25.55 -23.54 -0.85
N THR A 368 -25.24 -22.80 0.22
CA THR A 368 -24.00 -22.05 0.35
C THR A 368 -22.78 -22.96 0.34
N ALA A 369 -22.83 -24.06 1.11
CA ALA A 369 -21.77 -25.06 1.14
C ALA A 369 -21.47 -25.64 -0.26
N LYS A 370 -22.51 -25.89 -1.07
CA LYS A 370 -22.35 -26.34 -2.46
C LYS A 370 -21.77 -25.25 -3.37
N ALA A 371 -22.19 -24.00 -3.20
CA ALA A 371 -21.74 -22.87 -4.01
C ALA A 371 -20.25 -22.50 -3.75
N LEU A 372 -19.78 -22.62 -2.51
CA LEU A 372 -18.43 -22.22 -2.12
C LEU A 372 -17.34 -23.26 -2.45
N MET A 373 -17.70 -24.47 -2.88
CA MET A 373 -16.72 -25.53 -3.11
C MET A 373 -15.73 -25.18 -4.24
N GLY A 374 -16.20 -24.46 -5.27
CA GLY A 374 -15.36 -23.95 -6.34
C GLY A 374 -14.60 -22.66 -5.99
N THR A 375 -15.13 -21.84 -5.08
CA THR A 375 -14.51 -20.54 -4.75
C THR A 375 -13.21 -20.71 -3.98
N VAL A 376 -13.13 -21.68 -3.05
CA VAL A 376 -11.89 -21.94 -2.30
C VAL A 376 -10.76 -22.37 -3.24
N ALA A 377 -11.04 -23.26 -4.20
CA ALA A 377 -10.07 -23.66 -5.21
C ALA A 377 -9.63 -22.46 -6.08
N ALA A 378 -10.58 -21.62 -6.49
CA ALA A 378 -10.27 -20.42 -7.26
C ALA A 378 -9.39 -19.41 -6.50
N VAL A 379 -9.65 -19.16 -5.20
CA VAL A 379 -8.77 -18.33 -4.34
C VAL A 379 -7.36 -18.88 -4.29
N VAL A 380 -7.20 -20.20 -4.07
CA VAL A 380 -5.88 -20.82 -3.96
C VAL A 380 -5.13 -20.75 -5.29
N LEU A 381 -5.76 -21.17 -6.39
CA LEU A 381 -5.11 -21.20 -7.70
C LEU A 381 -4.70 -19.79 -8.17
N SER A 382 -5.60 -18.81 -8.06
CA SER A 382 -5.28 -17.42 -8.42
C SER A 382 -4.17 -16.84 -7.55
N GLY A 383 -4.19 -17.09 -6.23
CA GLY A 383 -3.15 -16.61 -5.31
C GLY A 383 -1.77 -17.20 -5.60
N VAL A 384 -1.72 -18.49 -5.96
CA VAL A 384 -0.47 -19.15 -6.40
C VAL A 384 0.05 -18.53 -7.69
N VAL A 385 -0.81 -18.31 -8.69
CA VAL A 385 -0.42 -17.65 -9.95
C VAL A 385 0.13 -16.25 -9.69
N MET A 386 -0.56 -15.44 -8.88
CA MET A 386 -0.09 -14.09 -8.52
C MET A 386 1.25 -14.13 -7.80
N THR A 387 1.44 -15.08 -6.86
CA THR A 387 2.71 -15.23 -6.13
C THR A 387 3.88 -15.47 -7.09
N PHE A 388 3.72 -16.39 -8.05
CA PHE A 388 4.76 -16.69 -9.04
C PHE A 388 5.00 -15.57 -10.06
N ILE A 389 4.06 -14.65 -10.23
CA ILE A 389 4.25 -13.45 -11.05
C ILE A 389 5.06 -12.40 -10.30
N ILE A 390 4.94 -12.36 -8.97
CA ILE A 390 5.55 -11.33 -8.11
C ILE A 390 6.97 -11.69 -7.67
N ILE A 391 7.25 -12.97 -7.35
CA ILE A 391 8.58 -13.38 -6.87
C ILE A 391 9.51 -13.75 -8.02
N ASP A 392 10.77 -13.30 -7.94
CA ASP A 392 11.83 -13.69 -8.89
C ASP A 392 12.40 -15.08 -8.57
N ASP A 393 12.53 -15.42 -7.28
CA ASP A 393 13.04 -16.70 -6.80
C ASP A 393 12.33 -17.20 -5.53
N LEU A 394 12.54 -18.48 -5.21
CA LEU A 394 11.84 -19.14 -4.09
C LEU A 394 12.44 -18.78 -2.73
N SER A 395 13.69 -18.31 -2.67
CA SER A 395 14.33 -17.83 -1.44
C SER A 395 13.68 -16.54 -0.96
N SER A 396 13.16 -15.69 -1.85
CA SER A 396 12.40 -14.49 -1.48
C SER A 396 11.25 -14.77 -0.53
N LEU A 397 10.65 -15.98 -0.57
CA LEU A 397 9.60 -16.37 0.37
C LEU A 397 10.06 -16.40 1.84
N THR A 398 11.32 -16.71 2.11
CA THR A 398 11.88 -16.81 3.48
C THR A 398 12.77 -15.64 3.84
N ASP A 399 13.42 -15.06 2.83
CA ASP A 399 14.47 -14.08 3.04
C ASP A 399 13.89 -12.66 3.04
N SER A 400 12.81 -12.41 2.29
CA SER A 400 12.12 -11.12 2.25
C SER A 400 11.04 -11.00 3.33
N THR A 401 10.79 -9.76 3.76
CA THR A 401 9.70 -9.43 4.69
C THR A 401 8.34 -9.76 4.06
N TRP A 402 8.16 -9.45 2.77
CA TRP A 402 6.94 -9.77 2.04
C TRP A 402 6.68 -11.27 1.96
N GLY A 403 7.70 -12.08 1.71
CA GLY A 403 7.61 -13.53 1.69
C GLY A 403 7.12 -14.11 3.03
N ARG A 404 7.67 -13.61 4.14
CA ARG A 404 7.25 -14.02 5.49
C ARG A 404 5.80 -13.63 5.79
N ILE A 405 5.37 -12.43 5.42
CA ILE A 405 3.97 -11.99 5.58
C ILE A 405 3.04 -12.86 4.72
N LEU A 406 3.45 -13.20 3.49
CA LEU A 406 2.70 -14.11 2.63
C LEU A 406 2.53 -15.49 3.27
N ILE A 407 3.58 -16.05 3.88
CA ILE A 407 3.49 -17.33 4.61
C ILE A 407 2.45 -17.24 5.73
N VAL A 408 2.46 -16.16 6.52
CA VAL A 408 1.45 -15.94 7.57
C VAL A 408 0.04 -15.86 6.97
N LYS A 409 -0.14 -15.16 5.85
CA LYS A 409 -1.42 -15.08 5.14
C LYS A 409 -1.89 -16.46 4.71
N VAL A 410 -1.02 -17.25 4.08
CA VAL A 410 -1.33 -18.62 3.62
C VAL A 410 -1.73 -19.50 4.79
N VAL A 411 -0.97 -19.50 5.89
CA VAL A 411 -1.31 -20.28 7.10
C VAL A 411 -2.67 -19.86 7.66
N THR A 412 -2.96 -18.56 7.72
CA THR A 412 -4.23 -18.05 8.24
C THR A 412 -5.41 -18.44 7.34
N VAL A 413 -5.22 -18.38 6.01
CA VAL A 413 -6.22 -18.85 5.02
C VAL A 413 -6.44 -20.36 5.12
N LEU A 414 -5.39 -21.15 5.35
CA LEU A 414 -5.51 -22.60 5.58
C LEU A 414 -6.34 -22.90 6.83
N ILE A 415 -6.15 -22.15 7.92
CA ILE A 415 -6.98 -22.27 9.13
C ILE A 415 -8.45 -21.96 8.82
N ALA A 416 -8.72 -20.87 8.10
CA ALA A 416 -10.08 -20.53 7.65
C ALA A 416 -10.69 -21.65 6.79
N GLY A 417 -9.91 -22.17 5.84
CA GLY A 417 -10.31 -23.27 4.95
C GLY A 417 -10.62 -24.56 5.70
N LEU A 418 -9.84 -24.90 6.73
CA LEU A 418 -10.10 -26.06 7.59
C LEU A 418 -11.41 -25.91 8.38
N ILE A 419 -11.70 -24.71 8.90
CA ILE A 419 -12.98 -24.43 9.57
C ILE A 419 -14.14 -24.58 8.56
N GLY A 420 -13.99 -24.00 7.37
CA GLY A 420 -14.97 -24.12 6.29
C GLY A 420 -15.19 -25.57 5.83
N ALA A 421 -14.13 -26.37 5.75
CA ALA A 421 -14.17 -27.80 5.46
C ALA A 421 -14.94 -28.59 6.53
N VAL A 422 -14.67 -28.33 7.82
CA VAL A 422 -15.42 -28.93 8.94
C VAL A 422 -16.89 -28.52 8.86
N HIS A 423 -17.18 -27.25 8.56
CA HIS A 423 -18.55 -26.80 8.34
C HIS A 423 -19.21 -27.58 7.20
N HIS A 424 -18.58 -27.66 6.03
CA HIS A 424 -19.12 -28.29 4.84
C HIS A 424 -19.39 -29.79 5.05
N TRP A 425 -18.41 -30.56 5.54
CA TRP A 425 -18.53 -32.02 5.60
C TRP A 425 -19.14 -32.55 6.90
N SER A 426 -19.01 -31.84 8.01
CA SER A 426 -19.43 -32.36 9.33
C SER A 426 -20.63 -31.64 9.92
N VAL A 427 -20.66 -30.30 9.86
CA VAL A 427 -21.68 -29.51 10.58
C VAL A 427 -22.94 -29.30 9.74
N VAL A 428 -22.77 -28.86 8.49
CA VAL A 428 -23.89 -28.53 7.59
C VAL A 428 -24.85 -29.70 7.35
N PRO A 429 -24.39 -30.95 7.15
CA PRO A 429 -25.28 -32.11 7.02
C PRO A 429 -26.13 -32.40 8.28
N ARG A 430 -25.73 -31.89 9.45
CA ARG A 430 -26.36 -32.16 10.76
C ARG A 430 -27.13 -30.97 11.33
N LEU A 431 -27.26 -29.88 10.57
CA LEU A 431 -27.90 -28.61 10.97
C LEU A 431 -29.41 -28.69 11.28
N ALA A 432 -30.04 -29.85 11.08
CA ALA A 432 -31.44 -30.08 11.44
C ALA A 432 -31.70 -30.02 12.96
N SER A 433 -30.68 -30.31 13.78
CA SER A 433 -30.81 -30.29 15.25
C SER A 433 -30.52 -28.92 15.86
N ARG A 434 -31.31 -28.50 16.86
CA ARG A 434 -31.17 -27.18 17.52
C ARG A 434 -29.82 -26.97 18.21
N ASP A 435 -29.25 -28.01 18.80
CA ASP A 435 -27.94 -27.94 19.48
C ASP A 435 -26.80 -27.73 18.48
N VAL A 436 -26.91 -28.30 17.28
CA VAL A 436 -25.94 -28.06 16.21
C VAL A 436 -26.08 -26.64 15.64
N GLN A 437 -27.30 -26.08 15.58
CA GLN A 437 -27.50 -24.70 15.13
C GLN A 437 -26.86 -23.65 16.06
N THR A 438 -26.94 -23.84 17.38
CA THR A 438 -26.30 -22.93 18.34
C THR A 438 -24.77 -23.04 18.29
N THR A 439 -24.26 -24.25 18.10
CA THR A 439 -22.83 -24.48 17.89
C THR A 439 -22.35 -23.84 16.58
N PHE A 440 -23.12 -24.00 15.50
CA PHE A 440 -22.86 -23.40 14.19
C PHE A 440 -22.83 -21.85 14.25
N GLN A 441 -23.74 -21.23 15.00
CA GLN A 441 -23.73 -19.77 15.19
C GLN A 441 -22.44 -19.25 15.83
N ARG A 442 -21.90 -19.99 16.80
CA ARG A 442 -20.63 -19.63 17.43
C ARG A 442 -19.48 -19.87 16.47
N SER A 443 -19.45 -21.01 15.80
CA SER A 443 -18.36 -21.36 14.88
C SER A 443 -18.32 -20.46 13.64
N VAL A 444 -19.46 -20.03 13.08
CA VAL A 444 -19.48 -19.07 11.96
C VAL A 444 -19.01 -17.67 12.39
N THR A 445 -19.24 -17.29 13.66
CA THR A 445 -18.71 -16.03 14.20
C THR A 445 -17.19 -16.11 14.40
N ILE A 446 -16.68 -17.28 14.82
CA ILE A 446 -15.24 -17.57 14.91
C ILE A 446 -14.61 -17.51 13.51
N GLU A 447 -15.23 -18.15 12.52
CA GLU A 447 -14.78 -18.10 11.11
C GLU A 447 -14.71 -16.66 10.59
N LEU A 448 -15.71 -15.83 10.89
CA LEU A 448 -15.67 -14.40 10.55
C LEU A 448 -14.47 -13.69 11.20
N GLY A 449 -14.15 -14.00 12.45
CA GLY A 449 -12.96 -13.47 13.13
C GLY A 449 -11.64 -13.86 12.45
N VAL A 450 -11.52 -15.11 11.97
CA VAL A 450 -10.36 -15.56 11.19
C VAL A 450 -10.27 -14.79 9.88
N LEU A 451 -11.38 -14.62 9.16
CA LEU A 451 -11.38 -13.88 7.89
C LEU A 451 -11.01 -12.39 8.09
N ILE A 452 -11.41 -11.78 9.20
CA ILE A 452 -10.95 -10.43 9.58
C ILE A 452 -9.43 -10.42 9.81
N ALA A 453 -8.87 -11.45 10.44
CA ALA A 453 -7.42 -11.58 10.58
C ALA A 453 -6.71 -11.77 9.23
N VAL A 454 -7.27 -12.56 8.30
CA VAL A 454 -6.75 -12.69 6.93
C VAL A 454 -6.72 -11.32 6.23
N ILE A 455 -7.78 -10.53 6.37
CA ILE A 455 -7.85 -9.17 5.83
C ILE A 455 -6.73 -8.32 6.42
N ALA A 456 -6.58 -8.29 7.75
CA ALA A 456 -5.54 -7.50 8.41
C ALA A 456 -4.13 -7.87 7.95
N VAL A 457 -3.82 -9.17 7.84
CA VAL A 457 -2.53 -9.65 7.30
C VAL A 457 -2.36 -9.23 5.83
N SER A 458 -3.43 -9.32 5.03
CA SER A 458 -3.39 -8.93 3.62
C SER A 458 -3.12 -7.44 3.44
N SER A 459 -3.69 -6.60 4.30
CA SER A 459 -3.43 -5.16 4.31
C SER A 459 -1.95 -4.83 4.50
N TRP A 460 -1.26 -5.59 5.36
CA TRP A 460 0.18 -5.44 5.56
C TRP A 460 1.01 -5.98 4.40
N LEU A 461 0.56 -7.05 3.76
CA LEU A 461 1.23 -7.59 2.58
C LEU A 461 1.29 -6.57 1.44
N VAL A 462 0.24 -5.76 1.28
CA VAL A 462 0.17 -4.71 0.25
C VAL A 462 1.23 -3.61 0.45
N VAL A 463 1.62 -3.34 1.70
CA VAL A 463 2.58 -2.28 2.04
C VAL A 463 4.01 -2.83 2.13
N ALA A 464 4.22 -4.14 2.00
CA ALA A 464 5.53 -4.77 2.07
C ALA A 464 6.17 -4.87 0.67
N MET A 465 7.47 -4.60 0.55
CA MET A 465 8.22 -4.82 -0.70
C MET A 465 8.54 -6.31 -0.92
N PRO A 466 8.25 -6.87 -2.11
CA PRO A 466 8.47 -8.28 -2.50
C PRO A 466 9.83 -8.88 -2.18
#